data_AF-A0A6G8NW96-F1
#
_entry.id   AF-A0A6G8NW96-F1
#
_cell.length_a   1.000
_cell.length_b   1.000
_cell.length_c   1.000
_cell.angle_alpha   90.00
_cell.angle_beta   90.00
_cell.angle_gamma   90.00
#
_symmetry.space_group_name_H-M   'P 1'
#
loop_
_entity.id
_entity.type
_entity.pdbx_description
1 polymer ?
#
loop_
_entity_poly.entity_id
_entity_poly.type
_entity_poly.pdbx_seq_one_letter_code
_entity_poly.pdbx_strand_id
1 'polypeptide(L)'
;MFYACLSLISIHYRRTLAMIQTFEQTIDGKPVQFCASIADGGSPQRVIISRADSAKSLVIVEASGIIGAIKAEVEAPETFVAEAVRKAQQEGLIERALASGEILTTTL
;
A
#
# COMPACT_ATOMS: atom_id res chain seq x y z
N MET A 1 -15.47 -16.86 -11.58
CA MET A 1 -14.15 -17.52 -11.59
C MET A 1 -13.09 -16.45 -11.36
N PHE A 2 -12.86 -16.07 -10.09
CA PHE A 2 -11.73 -15.24 -9.61
C PHE A 2 -11.68 -15.46 -8.09
N TYR A 3 -10.89 -16.44 -7.65
CA TYR A 3 -10.60 -16.71 -6.25
C TYR A 3 -9.08 -16.86 -6.15
N ALA A 4 -8.39 -15.83 -5.67
CA ALA A 4 -7.00 -15.92 -5.25
C ALA A 4 -6.64 -14.83 -4.23
N CYS A 5 -7.48 -14.65 -3.21
CA CYS A 5 -7.05 -14.06 -1.94
C CYS A 5 -7.93 -14.53 -0.78
N LEU A 6 -8.20 -15.83 -0.70
CA LEU A 6 -8.78 -16.47 0.49
C LEU A 6 -8.49 -17.97 0.45
N SER A 7 -7.34 -18.38 0.99
CA SER A 7 -7.19 -19.62 1.77
C SER A 7 -5.70 -19.86 2.09
N LEU A 8 -5.23 -19.34 3.23
CA LEU A 8 -4.33 -20.05 4.17
C LEU A 8 -3.72 -19.22 5.33
N ILE A 9 -4.27 -18.05 5.71
CA ILE A 9 -3.89 -17.41 7.00
C ILE A 9 -5.14 -17.10 7.84
N SER A 10 -6.01 -18.11 8.00
CA SER A 10 -7.31 -18.01 8.68
C SER A 10 -7.29 -18.36 10.18
N ILE A 11 -6.13 -18.34 10.87
CA ILE A 11 -6.12 -18.73 12.31
C ILE A 11 -5.32 -17.80 13.25
N HIS A 12 -4.66 -16.72 12.79
CA HIS A 12 -3.97 -15.79 13.72
C HIS A 12 -4.29 -14.29 13.54
N TYR A 13 -5.18 -13.89 12.62
CA TYR A 13 -5.59 -12.48 12.51
C TYR A 13 -6.77 -12.15 13.44
N ARG A 14 -6.59 -12.42 14.75
CA ARG A 14 -7.46 -11.92 15.83
C ARG A 14 -6.63 -11.04 16.76
N ARG A 15 -6.22 -9.86 16.27
CA ARG A 15 -6.05 -8.61 17.04
C ARG A 15 -5.33 -7.61 16.16
N THR A 16 -5.97 -6.44 16.03
CA THR A 16 -5.54 -5.27 15.25
C THR A 16 -5.81 -5.42 13.76
N LEU A 17 -6.87 -4.77 13.28
CA LEU A 17 -7.07 -4.46 11.87
C LEU A 17 -5.96 -3.48 11.47
N ALA A 18 -4.76 -3.98 11.16
CA ALA A 18 -3.85 -3.25 10.31
C ALA A 18 -4.60 -3.05 8.99
N MET A 19 -4.83 -1.79 8.62
CA MET A 19 -5.62 -1.44 7.45
C MET A 19 -4.92 -1.94 6.19
N ILE A 20 -5.47 -2.98 5.55
CA ILE A 20 -4.96 -3.58 4.31
C ILE A 20 -6.01 -3.37 3.22
N GLN A 21 -5.61 -2.76 2.11
CA GLN A 21 -6.44 -2.55 0.92
C GLN A 21 -5.85 -3.31 -0.27
N THR A 22 -6.67 -4.07 -0.98
CA THR A 22 -6.27 -4.74 -2.23
C THR A 22 -6.80 -3.97 -3.42
N PHE A 23 -6.01 -3.85 -4.48
CA PHE A 23 -6.43 -3.22 -5.73
C PHE A 23 -5.80 -3.93 -6.93
N GLU A 24 -6.41 -3.74 -8.10
CA GLU A 24 -5.88 -4.24 -9.37
C GLU A 24 -5.33 -3.07 -10.20
N GLN A 25 -4.22 -3.31 -10.89
CA GLN A 25 -3.66 -2.39 -11.87
C GLN A 25 -3.17 -3.18 -13.08
N THR A 26 -3.40 -2.63 -14.27
CA THR A 26 -2.93 -3.23 -15.51
C THR A 26 -1.45 -2.92 -15.71
N ILE A 27 -0.61 -3.94 -15.63
CA ILE A 27 0.83 -3.86 -15.91
C ILE A 27 1.11 -4.67 -17.18
N ASP A 28 1.77 -4.08 -18.17
CA ASP A 28 2.09 -4.72 -19.45
C ASP A 28 0.86 -5.40 -20.12
N GLY A 29 -0.31 -4.78 -20.00
CA GLY A 29 -1.57 -5.30 -20.55
C GLY A 29 -2.19 -6.47 -19.78
N LYS A 30 -1.65 -6.83 -18.61
CA LYS A 30 -2.21 -7.87 -17.72
C LYS A 30 -2.71 -7.26 -16.41
N PRO A 31 -3.91 -7.63 -15.93
CA PRO A 31 -4.34 -7.24 -14.60
C PRO A 31 -3.45 -7.91 -13.55
N VAL A 32 -2.85 -7.12 -12.67
CA VAL A 32 -2.03 -7.59 -11.55
C VAL A 32 -2.63 -7.09 -10.24
N GLN A 33 -2.67 -7.96 -9.24
CA GLN A 33 -3.22 -7.64 -7.93
C GLN A 33 -2.12 -7.16 -6.96
N PHE A 34 -2.43 -6.09 -6.24
CA PHE A 34 -1.55 -5.46 -5.26
C PHE A 34 -2.24 -5.33 -3.90
N CYS A 35 -1.42 -5.27 -2.86
CA CYS A 35 -1.83 -5.03 -1.48
C CYS A 35 -1.13 -3.78 -0.95
N ALA A 36 -1.90 -2.82 -0.45
CA ALA A 36 -1.44 -1.67 0.30
C ALA A 36 -1.72 -1.89 1.78
N SER A 37 -0.75 -1.63 2.64
CA SER A 37 -0.89 -1.81 4.09
C SER A 37 -0.12 -0.74 4.84
N ILE A 38 -0.61 -0.32 6.00
CA ILE A 38 0.15 0.59 6.87
C ILE A 38 1.25 -0.20 7.57
N ALA A 39 2.48 0.30 7.53
CA ALA A 39 3.61 -0.26 8.25
C ALA A 39 3.47 0.05 9.75
N ASP A 40 3.30 -0.99 10.56
CA ASP A 40 3.30 -0.86 12.01
C ASP A 40 4.67 -0.39 12.54
N GLY A 41 4.66 0.54 13.49
CA GLY A 41 5.86 0.94 14.24
C GLY A 41 6.74 2.02 13.61
N GLY A 42 6.36 2.63 12.48
CA GLY A 42 7.03 3.80 11.92
C GLY A 42 6.33 5.11 12.30
N SER A 43 7.07 6.07 12.85
CA SER A 43 6.70 7.49 12.81
C SER A 43 7.71 8.21 11.92
N PRO A 44 7.31 8.82 10.79
CA PRO A 44 5.93 8.98 10.32
C PRO A 44 5.26 7.67 9.87
N GLN A 45 3.93 7.66 9.82
CA GLN A 45 3.16 6.54 9.27
C GLN A 45 3.55 6.31 7.80
N ARG A 46 3.65 5.04 7.40
CA ARG A 46 4.04 4.66 6.04
C ARG A 46 3.06 3.65 5.48
N VAL A 47 2.71 3.77 4.20
CA VAL A 47 1.96 2.75 3.44
C VAL A 47 2.95 1.98 2.59
N ILE A 48 2.90 0.66 2.68
CA ILE A 48 3.67 -0.25 1.84
C ILE A 48 2.74 -0.86 0.81
N ILE A 49 3.08 -0.70 -0.46
CA ILE A 49 2.42 -1.35 -1.59
C ILE A 49 3.29 -2.52 -2.07
N SER A 50 2.68 -3.68 -2.16
CA SER A 50 3.33 -4.94 -2.52
C SER A 50 2.49 -5.73 -3.52
N ARG A 51 3.10 -6.64 -4.27
CA ARG A 51 2.34 -7.58 -5.11
C ARG A 51 1.67 -8.65 -4.24
N ALA A 52 0.41 -8.97 -4.55
CA ALA A 52 -0.33 -10.00 -3.84
C ALA A 52 0.22 -11.43 -4.07
N ASP A 53 0.88 -11.66 -5.22
CA ASP A 53 1.39 -12.97 -5.63
C ASP A 53 2.73 -13.36 -4.98
N SER A 54 3.52 -12.38 -4.57
CA SER A 54 4.93 -12.57 -4.18
C SER A 54 5.33 -11.81 -2.93
N ALA A 55 4.42 -11.00 -2.37
CA ALA A 55 4.68 -10.12 -1.22
C ALA A 55 5.89 -9.18 -1.42
N LYS A 56 6.34 -8.97 -2.66
CA LYS A 56 7.47 -8.09 -2.97
C LYS A 56 7.03 -6.64 -2.81
N SER A 57 7.68 -5.92 -1.89
CA SER A 57 7.49 -4.47 -1.73
C SER A 57 7.96 -3.73 -2.98
N LEU A 58 7.14 -2.79 -3.44
CA LEU A 58 7.41 -1.99 -4.64
C LEU A 58 7.48 -0.51 -4.30
N VAL A 59 6.53 -0.03 -3.52
CA VAL A 59 6.40 1.40 -3.21
C VAL A 59 6.17 1.59 -1.71
N ILE A 60 6.88 2.55 -1.14
CA ILE A 60 6.71 3.04 0.22
C ILE A 60 6.23 4.49 0.13
N VAL A 61 5.08 4.78 0.71
CA VAL A 61 4.50 6.13 0.78
C VAL A 61 4.55 6.59 2.22
N GLU A 62 5.34 7.62 2.51
CA GLU A 62 5.47 8.19 3.84
C GLU A 62 4.49 9.35 4.04
N ALA A 63 3.88 9.45 5.22
CA ALA A 63 3.12 10.64 5.58
C ALA A 63 4.10 11.82 5.71
N SER A 64 3.89 12.89 4.94
CA SER A 64 4.73 14.09 5.05
C SER A 64 4.51 14.76 6.43
N GLY A 65 5.58 14.78 7.23
CA GLY A 65 5.56 15.18 8.63
C GLY A 65 5.59 16.69 8.89
N ILE A 66 4.71 17.48 8.26
CA ILE A 66 4.59 18.90 8.64
C ILE A 66 3.80 19.00 9.95
N ILE A 67 4.60 18.97 11.02
CA ILE A 67 4.33 19.22 12.44
C ILE A 67 3.03 20.01 12.70
N GLY A 68 2.10 19.37 13.41
CA GLY A 68 1.15 20.06 14.30
C GLY A 68 -0.27 20.25 13.78
N ALA A 69 -0.49 20.53 12.50
CA ALA A 69 -1.84 20.83 11.97
C ALA A 69 -2.58 19.57 11.46
N ILE A 70 -1.86 18.59 10.93
CA ILE A 70 -2.44 17.35 10.38
C ILE A 70 -2.58 16.26 11.47
N LYS A 71 -2.71 16.63 12.74
CA LYS A 71 -3.16 15.68 13.77
C LYS A 71 -4.68 15.47 13.69
N ALA A 72 -5.39 16.41 13.04
CA ALA A 72 -6.83 16.36 12.83
C ALA A 72 -7.23 15.75 11.47
N GLU A 73 -6.36 15.78 10.45
CA GLU A 73 -6.70 15.26 9.10
C GLU A 73 -6.18 13.84 8.83
N VAL A 74 -5.29 13.29 9.67
CA VAL A 74 -5.01 11.84 9.76
C VAL A 74 -6.10 11.17 10.62
N GLU A 75 -7.36 11.55 10.43
CA GLU A 75 -8.50 11.09 11.23
C GLU A 75 -8.97 9.68 10.81
N ALA A 76 -8.51 9.17 9.68
CA ALA A 76 -8.79 7.80 9.25
C ALA A 76 -7.55 7.18 8.58
N PRO A 77 -6.92 6.18 9.20
CA PRO A 77 -5.90 5.34 8.57
C PRO A 77 -6.32 4.80 7.19
N GLU A 78 -7.63 4.65 6.95
CA GLU A 78 -8.19 4.22 5.67
C GLU A 78 -7.97 5.26 4.55
N THR A 79 -8.16 6.54 4.84
CA THR A 79 -7.95 7.64 3.88
C THR A 79 -6.48 7.74 3.47
N PHE A 80 -5.57 7.54 4.42
CA PHE A 80 -4.13 7.54 4.15
C PHE A 80 -3.72 6.42 3.17
N VAL A 81 -4.27 5.21 3.34
CA VAL A 81 -4.03 4.10 2.41
C VAL A 81 -4.60 4.40 1.03
N ALA A 82 -5.84 4.88 0.95
CA ALA A 82 -6.48 5.20 -0.32
C ALA A 82 -5.71 6.29 -1.10
N GLU A 83 -5.26 7.34 -0.43
CA GLU A 83 -4.47 8.40 -1.05
C GLU A 83 -3.09 7.94 -1.49
N ALA A 84 -2.44 7.07 -0.71
CA ALA A 84 -1.17 6.45 -1.11
C ALA A 84 -1.31 5.59 -2.37
N VAL A 85 -2.37 4.78 -2.46
CA VAL A 85 -2.68 3.99 -3.66
C VAL A 85 -2.95 4.91 -4.85
N ARG A 86 -3.80 5.93 -4.66
CA ARG A 86 -4.13 6.91 -5.70
C ARG A 86 -2.88 7.60 -6.25
N LYS A 87 -1.98 8.05 -5.37
CA LYS A 87 -0.70 8.66 -5.76
C LYS A 87 0.18 7.68 -6.52
N ALA A 88 0.32 6.45 -6.05
CA ALA A 88 1.14 5.43 -6.70
C ALA A 88 0.66 5.10 -8.11
N GLN A 89 -0.66 5.08 -8.33
CA GLN A 89 -1.26 4.90 -9.65
C GLN A 89 -1.06 6.13 -10.55
N GLN A 90 -1.33 7.33 -10.03
CA GLN A 90 -1.24 8.57 -10.81
C GLN A 90 0.19 8.89 -11.26
N GLU A 91 1.18 8.61 -10.42
CA GLU A 91 2.59 8.87 -10.71
C GLU A 91 3.30 7.68 -11.39
N GLY A 92 2.57 6.59 -11.67
CA GLY A 92 3.13 5.38 -12.26
C GLY A 92 4.25 4.77 -11.43
N LEU A 93 4.19 4.89 -10.09
CA LEU A 93 5.27 4.44 -9.19
C LEU A 93 5.39 2.93 -9.20
N ILE A 94 4.27 2.22 -9.37
CA ILE A 94 4.26 0.75 -9.38
C ILE A 94 4.96 0.23 -10.64
N GLU A 95 4.65 0.80 -11.80
CA GLU A 95 5.30 0.50 -13.07
C GLU A 95 6.79 0.82 -13.02
N ARG A 96 7.16 1.98 -12.45
CA ARG A 96 8.56 2.39 -12.31
C ARG A 96 9.35 1.49 -11.35
N ALA A 97 8.76 1.09 -10.23
CA ALA A 97 9.37 0.15 -9.29
C ALA A 97 9.56 -1.23 -9.93
N LEU A 98 8.61 -1.68 -10.74
CA LEU A 98 8.72 -2.93 -11.48
C LEU A 98 9.79 -2.87 -12.57
N ALA A 99 9.87 -1.76 -13.31
CA ALA A 99 10.83 -1.57 -14.39
C ALA A 99 12.27 -1.41 -13.88
N SER A 100 12.47 -0.66 -12.79
CA SER A 100 13.78 -0.48 -12.15
C SER A 100 14.20 -1.71 -11.32
N GLY A 101 13.23 -2.47 -10.82
CA GLY A 101 13.47 -3.52 -9.83
C GLY A 101 13.77 -3.01 -8.43
N GLU A 102 13.79 -1.69 -8.23
CA GLU A 102 14.08 -0.99 -6.98
C GLU A 102 12.80 -0.69 -6.20
N ILE A 103 12.94 -0.51 -4.88
CA ILE A 103 11.84 -0.05 -4.02
C ILE A 103 11.83 1.48 -4.08
N LEU A 104 10.70 2.05 -4.51
CA LEU A 104 10.54 3.50 -4.57
C LEU A 104 9.94 4.03 -3.27
N THR A 105 10.52 5.11 -2.75
CA THR A 105 9.98 5.84 -1.60
C THR A 105 9.49 7.21 -2.05
N THR A 106 8.28 7.56 -1.65
CA THR A 106 7.69 8.88 -1.91
C THR A 106 6.97 9.38 -0.67
N THR A 107 6.68 10.67 -0.62
CA THR A 107 5.87 11.29 0.43
C THR A 107 4.49 11.65 -0.10
N LEU A 108 3.46 11.45 0.72
CA LEU A 108 2.11 11.92 0.43
C LEU A 108 2.04 13.45 0.38
#